data_AF-A0A3P3VVW9-F1
#
_entry.id   AF-A0A3P3VVW9-F1
#
_cell.length_a   1.000
_cell.length_b   1.000
_cell.length_c   1.000
_cell.angle_alpha   90.00
_cell.angle_beta   90.00
_cell.angle_gamma   90.00
#
_symmetry.space_group_name_H-M   'P 1'
#
loop_
_entity.id
_entity.type
_entity.pdbx_description
1 polymer ?
#
loop_
_entity_poly.entity_id
_entity_poly.type
_entity_poly.pdbx_seq_one_letter_code
_entity_poly.pdbx_strand_id
1 'polypeptide(L)'
;MHSCLPCANITPGTPARATPQSRRGKPTQKGSSVSAVQTGTPTPPPSTAKKNAIAGRLYRGNEGMWSWVLHRITGVAIFFFLLVHVLDSALLLVSPEVYDTVIGAYKTPIMGLGELGLVAAIVYHAFNGIRIILVDFLPGGTRIQRGLFWGVIVLCVAVMVPFAIVHLQNVFSH
;
A
#
# COMPACT_ATOMS: atom_id res chain seq x y z
N MET A 1 -18.04 -45.29 20.18
CA MET A 1 -18.99 -46.34 19.74
C MET A 1 -20.07 -45.63 18.91
N HIS A 2 -19.79 -45.11 17.71
CA HIS A 2 -19.70 -45.79 16.40
C HIS A 2 -20.85 -46.76 16.10
N SER A 3 -21.84 -46.27 15.33
CA SER A 3 -22.73 -47.03 14.42
C SER A 3 -23.40 -46.01 13.49
N CYS A 4 -22.89 -45.80 12.27
CA CYS A 4 -23.23 -46.51 11.03
C CYS A 4 -24.64 -46.21 10.52
N LEU A 5 -24.74 -45.29 9.55
CA LEU A 5 -25.85 -45.21 8.59
C LEU A 5 -25.39 -45.79 7.25
N PRO A 6 -26.15 -46.70 6.61
CA PRO A 6 -25.74 -47.43 5.42
C PRO A 6 -26.01 -46.71 4.10
N CYS A 7 -25.18 -47.03 3.11
CA CYS A 7 -25.33 -46.68 1.70
C CYS A 7 -26.42 -47.51 0.99
N ALA A 8 -27.07 -46.84 0.02
CA ALA A 8 -27.61 -47.34 -1.25
C ALA A 8 -28.76 -48.38 -1.24
N ASN A 9 -29.85 -48.04 -1.95
CA ASN A 9 -30.37 -49.00 -2.91
C ASN A 9 -30.87 -48.33 -4.19
N ILE A 10 -30.46 -48.92 -5.30
CA ILE A 10 -30.70 -48.62 -6.70
C ILE A 10 -31.85 -49.52 -7.15
N THR A 11 -32.74 -49.04 -8.04
CA THR A 11 -33.48 -49.92 -8.97
C THR A 11 -34.10 -49.13 -10.14
N PRO A 12 -34.34 -49.79 -11.29
CA PRO A 12 -34.14 -49.22 -12.63
C PRO A 12 -35.45 -48.97 -13.42
N GLY A 13 -35.37 -48.23 -14.53
CA GLY A 13 -36.50 -48.10 -15.47
C GLY A 13 -36.32 -47.07 -16.59
N THR A 14 -35.75 -47.53 -17.70
CA THR A 14 -35.56 -46.99 -19.06
C THR A 14 -36.88 -46.54 -19.76
N PRO A 15 -36.89 -46.10 -21.04
CA PRO A 15 -36.47 -44.82 -21.66
C PRO A 15 -37.65 -44.03 -22.32
N ALA A 16 -37.37 -42.84 -22.88
CA ALA A 16 -38.05 -42.10 -23.98
C ALA A 16 -38.14 -40.61 -23.62
N ARG A 17 -37.99 -39.60 -24.48
CA ARG A 17 -38.15 -39.51 -25.94
C ARG A 17 -37.38 -38.26 -26.40
N ALA A 18 -36.46 -38.41 -27.33
CA ALA A 18 -35.78 -37.30 -27.97
C ALA A 18 -36.74 -36.52 -28.88
N THR A 19 -36.77 -35.19 -28.75
CA THR A 19 -37.43 -34.27 -29.68
C THR A 19 -36.45 -33.94 -30.83
N PRO A 20 -36.87 -33.98 -32.11
CA PRO A 20 -35.96 -33.74 -33.22
C PRO A 20 -35.80 -32.23 -33.43
N GLN A 21 -34.62 -31.68 -33.18
CA GLN A 21 -34.25 -30.38 -33.74
C GLN A 21 -33.68 -30.57 -35.15
N SER A 22 -34.40 -29.94 -36.07
CA SER A 22 -34.24 -29.93 -37.50
C SER A 22 -32.85 -29.46 -37.94
N ARG A 23 -32.26 -30.25 -38.84
CA ARG A 23 -31.06 -29.96 -39.62
C ARG A 23 -31.26 -28.68 -40.45
N ARG A 24 -30.27 -27.79 -40.44
CA ARG A 24 -29.96 -26.95 -41.61
C ARG A 24 -28.51 -27.15 -42.00
N GLY A 25 -28.33 -28.07 -42.96
CA GLY A 25 -27.06 -28.41 -43.56
C GLY A 25 -26.58 -27.34 -44.54
N LYS A 26 -25.28 -27.11 -44.47
CA LYS A 26 -24.41 -26.35 -45.35
C LYS A 26 -24.55 -26.81 -46.82
N PRO A 27 -24.63 -25.91 -47.81
CA PRO A 27 -24.56 -26.32 -49.21
C PRO A 27 -23.14 -26.75 -49.58
N THR A 28 -23.08 -27.93 -50.18
CA THR A 28 -21.95 -28.61 -50.79
C THR A 28 -21.33 -27.78 -51.91
N GLN A 29 -20.04 -27.43 -51.81
CA GLN A 29 -19.26 -26.97 -52.97
C GLN A 29 -18.64 -28.18 -53.67
N LYS A 30 -18.95 -28.31 -54.96
CA LYS A 30 -18.45 -29.31 -55.89
C LYS A 30 -17.30 -28.69 -56.69
N GLY A 31 -16.21 -29.44 -56.88
CA GLY A 31 -15.28 -29.22 -57.99
C GLY A 31 -13.83 -29.06 -57.61
N SER A 32 -13.07 -30.16 -57.77
CA SER A 32 -11.61 -30.16 -57.89
C SER A 32 -11.15 -29.38 -59.12
N SER A 33 -10.08 -28.58 -59.00
CA SER A 33 -8.89 -28.64 -59.88
C SER A 33 -7.93 -27.49 -59.58
N VAL A 34 -6.65 -27.82 -59.74
CA VAL A 34 -5.45 -27.07 -59.40
C VAL A 34 -5.10 -26.11 -60.55
N SER A 35 -4.83 -24.83 -60.28
CA SER A 35 -3.74 -24.04 -60.93
C SER A 35 -3.79 -22.55 -60.60
N ALA A 36 -2.62 -22.07 -60.16
CA ALA A 36 -2.02 -20.74 -60.29
C ALA A 36 -2.90 -19.52 -60.59
N VAL A 37 -2.78 -18.48 -59.76
CA VAL A 37 -2.23 -17.15 -60.13
C VAL A 37 -2.31 -16.26 -58.88
N GLN A 38 -1.15 -15.81 -58.42
CA GLN A 38 -0.99 -14.83 -57.36
C GLN A 38 -1.21 -13.44 -57.97
N THR A 39 -2.27 -12.72 -57.59
CA THR A 39 -2.41 -11.28 -57.88
C THR A 39 -3.13 -10.56 -56.73
N GLY A 40 -2.41 -9.66 -56.03
CA GLY A 40 -2.98 -8.60 -55.18
C GLY A 40 -3.34 -8.97 -53.74
N THR A 41 -2.37 -8.92 -52.82
CA THR A 41 -2.65 -8.87 -51.38
C THR A 41 -3.12 -7.45 -51.00
N PRO A 42 -4.27 -7.25 -50.33
CA PRO A 42 -4.56 -5.99 -49.67
C PRO A 42 -3.66 -5.87 -48.44
N THR A 43 -2.75 -4.90 -48.47
CA THR A 43 -1.91 -4.53 -47.33
C THR A 43 -2.81 -4.06 -46.17
N PRO A 44 -2.70 -4.63 -44.95
CA PRO A 44 -3.35 -4.01 -43.79
C PRO A 44 -2.70 -2.64 -43.53
N PRO A 45 -3.46 -1.62 -43.08
CA PRO A 45 -2.90 -0.31 -42.79
C PRO A 45 -1.75 -0.44 -41.78
N PRO A 46 -0.69 0.39 -41.87
CA PRO A 46 0.39 0.36 -40.90
C PRO A 46 -0.22 0.68 -39.53
N SER A 47 -0.35 -0.35 -38.69
CA SER A 47 -0.48 -0.18 -37.25
C SER A 47 0.68 0.71 -36.84
N THR A 48 0.40 1.96 -36.50
CA THR A 48 1.34 2.84 -35.83
C THR A 48 1.60 2.23 -34.47
N ALA A 49 2.49 1.24 -34.45
CA ALA A 49 3.12 0.71 -33.26
C ALA A 49 3.78 1.90 -32.60
N LYS A 50 3.10 2.46 -31.59
CA LYS A 50 3.58 3.57 -30.80
C LYS A 50 4.80 3.07 -30.02
N LYS A 51 5.97 3.10 -30.68
CA LYS A 51 7.26 2.84 -30.09
C LYS A 51 7.57 4.01 -29.17
N ASN A 52 7.34 3.81 -27.89
CA ASN A 52 8.20 4.27 -26.81
C ASN A 52 8.21 3.15 -25.76
N ALA A 53 8.93 2.09 -26.12
CA ALA A 53 9.59 1.27 -25.12
C ALA A 53 10.58 2.18 -24.36
N ILE A 54 10.73 1.93 -23.06
CA ILE A 54 11.52 2.69 -22.06
C ILE A 54 10.79 3.89 -21.42
N ALA A 55 9.68 3.63 -20.74
CA ALA A 55 9.29 4.40 -19.55
C ALA A 55 9.72 3.60 -18.30
N GLY A 56 11.03 3.48 -18.10
CA GLY A 56 11.60 2.82 -16.93
C GLY A 56 11.45 3.67 -15.66
N ARG A 57 10.87 3.09 -14.62
CA ARG A 57 11.22 3.29 -13.19
C ARG A 57 11.03 4.67 -12.54
N LEU A 58 10.00 5.43 -12.88
CA LEU A 58 9.44 6.36 -11.89
C LEU A 58 7.96 6.09 -11.77
N TYR A 59 7.61 5.20 -10.84
CA TYR A 59 6.25 5.10 -10.35
C TYR A 59 5.84 6.53 -9.97
N ARG A 60 4.84 7.08 -10.66
CA ARG A 60 4.25 8.37 -10.28
C ARG A 60 3.63 8.14 -8.92
N GLY A 61 4.43 8.38 -7.88
CA GLY A 61 4.12 8.14 -6.48
C GLY A 61 2.83 8.83 -6.12
N ASN A 62 1.72 8.11 -6.21
CA ASN A 62 0.47 8.57 -5.65
C ASN A 62 0.73 8.95 -4.19
N GLU A 63 0.06 10.00 -3.72
CA GLU A 63 0.14 10.52 -2.36
C GLU A 63 0.01 9.40 -1.30
N GLY A 64 -0.77 8.35 -1.62
CA GLY A 64 -0.91 7.15 -0.80
C GLY A 64 0.35 6.27 -0.68
N MET A 65 1.18 6.16 -1.73
CA MET A 65 2.43 5.39 -1.66
C MET A 65 3.44 6.08 -0.75
N TRP A 66 3.60 7.40 -0.89
CA TRP A 66 4.47 8.17 0.00
C TRP A 66 3.98 8.15 1.44
N SER A 67 2.67 8.27 1.66
CA SER A 67 2.07 8.13 3.01
C SER A 67 2.41 6.80 3.67
N TRP A 68 2.34 5.70 2.92
CA TRP A 68 2.69 4.37 3.41
C TRP A 68 4.19 4.24 3.74
N VAL A 69 5.06 4.74 2.86
CA VAL A 69 6.53 4.70 3.07
C VAL A 69 6.89 5.48 4.33
N LEU A 70 6.40 6.72 4.44
CA LEU A 70 6.66 7.59 5.58
C LEU A 70 6.17 6.97 6.89
N HIS A 71 4.98 6.36 6.90
CA HIS A 71 4.44 5.73 8.12
C HIS A 71 5.31 4.59 8.64
N ARG A 72 5.88 3.79 7.73
CA ARG A 72 6.82 2.72 8.09
C ARG A 72 8.14 3.27 8.61
N ILE A 73 8.71 4.25 7.91
CA ILE A 73 9.98 4.88 8.32
C ILE A 73 9.83 5.50 9.71
N THR A 74 8.76 6.26 9.96
CA THR A 74 8.51 6.85 11.28
C THR A 74 8.25 5.79 12.34
N GLY A 75 7.54 4.71 12.02
CA GLY A 75 7.33 3.59 12.95
C GLY A 75 8.64 2.91 13.37
N VAL A 76 9.55 2.68 12.43
CA VAL A 76 10.89 2.13 12.72
C VAL A 76 11.71 3.10 13.56
N ALA A 77 11.69 4.40 13.23
CA ALA A 77 12.40 5.41 14.00
C ALA A 77 11.89 5.48 15.46
N ILE A 78 10.57 5.48 15.65
CA ILE A 78 9.94 5.48 16.98
C ILE A 78 10.28 4.19 17.74
N PHE A 79 10.28 3.03 17.08
CA PHE A 79 10.64 1.76 17.74
C PHE A 79 12.06 1.80 18.32
N PHE A 80 13.06 2.24 17.54
CA PHE A 80 14.43 2.36 18.05
C PHE A 80 14.57 3.46 19.10
N PHE A 81 13.86 4.58 18.93
CA PHE A 81 13.78 5.61 19.97
C PHE A 81 13.24 5.03 21.27
N LEU A 82 12.12 4.31 21.25
CA LEU A 82 11.52 3.71 22.44
C LEU A 82 12.47 2.71 23.11
N LEU A 83 13.23 1.93 22.34
CA LEU A 83 14.26 1.05 22.89
C LEU A 83 15.31 1.86 23.67
N VAL A 84 15.98 2.80 23.02
CA VAL A 84 17.02 3.64 23.67
C VAL A 84 16.44 4.43 24.84
N HIS A 85 15.22 4.94 24.70
CA HIS A 85 14.53 5.72 25.71
C HIS A 85 14.26 4.94 27.00
N VAL A 86 13.83 3.68 26.89
CA VAL A 86 13.62 2.81 28.06
C VAL A 86 14.95 2.44 28.71
N LEU A 87 16.00 2.19 27.92
CA LEU A 87 17.33 1.92 28.45
C LEU A 87 17.86 3.11 29.25
N ASP A 88 17.81 4.32 28.70
CA ASP A 88 18.26 5.55 29.37
C ASP A 88 17.44 5.83 30.65
N SER A 89 16.12 5.66 30.58
CA SER A 89 15.24 5.77 31.77
C SER A 89 15.56 4.73 32.84
N ALA A 90 16.07 3.55 32.47
CA ALA A 90 16.48 2.53 33.41
C ALA A 90 17.81 2.86 34.11
N LEU A 91 18.73 3.58 33.46
CA LEU A 91 19.97 4.03 34.11
C LEU A 91 19.69 4.99 35.28
N LEU A 92 18.65 5.82 35.17
CA LEU A 92 18.18 6.71 36.26
C LEU A 92 17.87 5.95 37.55
N LEU A 93 17.47 4.68 37.46
CA LEU A 93 17.11 3.86 38.61
C LEU A 93 18.33 3.21 39.28
N VAL A 94 19.51 3.21 38.64
CA VAL A 94 20.68 2.43 39.08
C VAL A 94 21.76 3.30 39.75
N SER A 95 22.11 4.46 39.18
CA SER A 95 23.17 5.30 39.75
C SER A 95 23.09 6.78 39.32
N PRO A 96 22.84 7.72 40.25
CA PRO A 96 22.82 9.16 39.96
C PRO A 96 24.18 9.73 39.54
N GLU A 97 25.29 9.16 40.04
CA GLU A 97 26.65 9.69 39.86
C GLU A 97 27.17 9.57 38.42
N VAL A 98 26.72 8.55 37.67
CA VAL A 98 27.04 8.36 36.24
C VAL A 98 26.25 9.34 35.35
N TYR A 99 25.08 9.79 35.82
CA TYR A 99 24.17 10.63 35.06
C TYR A 99 24.72 12.06 34.86
N ASP A 100 25.30 12.65 35.90
CA ASP A 100 25.83 14.02 35.87
C ASP A 100 26.98 14.19 34.87
N THR A 101 27.77 13.14 34.63
CA THR A 101 28.89 13.18 33.68
C THR A 101 28.41 13.06 32.21
N VAL A 102 27.28 12.39 31.98
CA VAL A 102 26.74 12.11 30.64
C VAL A 102 25.79 13.22 30.16
N ILE A 103 25.07 13.88 31.07
CA ILE A 103 24.08 14.92 30.74
C ILE A 103 24.68 16.15 30.05
N GLY A 104 25.96 16.43 30.27
CA GLY A 104 26.69 17.52 29.62
C GLY A 104 26.86 17.34 28.11
N ALA A 105 26.87 16.10 27.62
CA ALA A 105 27.03 15.79 26.19
C ALA A 105 25.73 15.92 25.39
N TYR A 106 24.56 15.86 26.04
CA TYR A 106 23.25 15.93 25.37
C TYR A 106 22.78 17.35 25.06
N LYS A 107 23.37 18.37 25.70
CA LYS A 107 23.02 19.79 25.50
C LYS A 107 23.70 20.38 24.27
N THR A 108 23.37 19.86 23.10
CA THR A 108 23.88 20.37 21.83
C THR A 108 22.74 20.78 20.91
N PRO A 109 22.89 21.84 20.09
CA PRO A 109 21.84 22.27 19.17
C PRO A 109 21.50 21.19 18.12
N ILE A 110 22.42 20.26 17.84
CA ILE A 110 22.14 19.09 16.98
C ILE A 110 21.12 18.14 17.64
N MET A 111 21.17 17.98 18.96
CA MET A 111 20.19 17.19 19.70
C MET A 111 18.82 17.86 19.67
N GLY A 112 18.77 19.19 19.81
CA GLY A 112 17.53 19.96 19.68
C GLY A 112 16.85 19.80 18.32
N LEU A 113 17.62 19.73 17.23
CA LEU A 113 17.09 19.39 15.89
C LEU A 113 16.61 17.94 15.82
N GLY A 114 17.32 17.02 16.47
CA GLY A 114 16.92 15.61 16.61
C GLY A 114 15.58 15.45 17.33
N GLU A 115 15.36 16.19 18.41
CA GLU A 115 14.08 16.23 19.14
C GLU A 115 12.94 16.74 18.26
N LEU A 116 13.16 17.81 17.49
CA LEU A 116 12.17 18.31 16.54
C LEU A 116 11.79 17.25 15.50
N GLY A 117 12.79 16.58 14.92
CA GLY A 117 12.57 15.49 13.96
C GLY A 117 11.84 14.29 14.57
N LEU A 118 12.18 13.93 15.81
CA LEU A 118 11.54 12.84 16.53
C LEU A 118 10.06 13.15 16.84
N VAL A 119 9.76 14.35 17.33
CA VAL A 119 8.38 14.79 17.58
C VAL A 119 7.58 14.80 16.28
N ALA A 120 8.18 15.28 15.18
CA ALA A 120 7.55 15.23 13.86
C ALA A 120 7.22 13.79 13.44
N ALA A 121 8.14 12.84 13.68
CA ALA A 121 7.92 11.42 13.37
C ALA A 121 6.75 10.83 14.18
N ILE A 122 6.67 11.13 15.48
CA ILE A 122 5.59 10.67 16.38
C ILE A 122 4.24 11.23 15.94
N VAL A 123 4.14 12.55 15.73
CA VAL A 123 2.91 13.23 15.33
C VAL A 123 2.40 12.71 13.99
N TYR A 124 3.29 12.61 13.00
CA TYR A 124 2.92 12.05 11.70
C TYR A 124 2.48 10.58 11.80
N HIS A 125 3.21 9.75 12.57
CA HIS A 125 2.89 8.34 12.73
C HIS A 125 1.49 8.15 13.35
N ALA A 126 1.17 8.90 14.41
CA ALA A 126 -0.11 8.84 15.09
C ALA A 126 -1.28 9.26 14.17
N PHE A 127 -1.19 10.44 13.54
CA PHE A 127 -2.26 10.91 12.67
C PHE A 127 -2.44 10.07 11.41
N ASN A 128 -1.35 9.59 10.82
CA ASN A 128 -1.44 8.72 9.65
C ASN A 128 -1.95 7.31 10.03
N GLY A 129 -1.67 6.82 11.24
CA GLY A 129 -2.30 5.60 11.76
C GLY A 129 -3.82 5.75 11.91
N ILE A 130 -4.29 6.88 12.46
CA ILE A 130 -5.72 7.20 12.55
C ILE A 130 -6.36 7.26 11.16
N ARG A 131 -5.69 7.84 10.16
CA ARG A 131 -6.18 7.84 8.76
C ARG A 131 -6.38 6.42 8.23
N ILE A 132 -5.44 5.52 8.47
CA ILE A 132 -5.54 4.12 8.00
C ILE A 132 -6.74 3.45 8.67
N ILE A 133 -6.89 3.61 9.99
CA ILE A 133 -8.05 3.10 10.74
C ILE A 133 -9.36 3.68 10.15
N LEU A 134 -9.45 4.99 9.94
CA LEU A 134 -10.64 5.61 9.34
C LEU A 134 -10.97 5.04 7.95
N VAL A 135 -9.97 4.80 7.11
CA VAL A 135 -10.19 4.22 5.77
C VAL A 135 -10.70 2.78 5.86
N ASP A 136 -10.24 2.00 6.84
CA ASP A 136 -10.64 0.60 7.03
C ASP A 136 -12.06 0.46 7.60
N PHE A 137 -12.48 1.39 8.47
CA PHE A 137 -13.78 1.33 9.13
C PHE A 137 -14.91 2.12 8.43
N LEU A 138 -14.60 3.10 7.57
CA LEU A 138 -15.63 3.88 6.87
C LEU A 138 -16.09 3.22 5.57
N PRO A 139 -17.41 3.07 5.33
CA PRO A 139 -17.91 2.61 4.05
C PRO A 139 -17.54 3.61 2.95
N GLY A 140 -16.76 3.17 1.96
CA GLY A 140 -16.24 4.04 0.90
C GLY A 140 -15.01 4.87 1.29
N GLY A 141 -14.30 4.50 2.37
CA GLY A 141 -13.07 5.16 2.82
C GLY A 141 -12.00 5.35 1.72
N THR A 142 -11.92 4.40 0.78
CA THR A 142 -11.01 4.47 -0.38
C THR A 142 -11.31 5.61 -1.34
N ARG A 143 -12.55 6.12 -1.38
CA ARG A 143 -12.93 7.27 -2.21
C ARG A 143 -12.50 8.61 -1.60
N ILE A 144 -12.50 8.70 -0.26
CA ILE A 144 -12.10 9.90 0.49
C ILE A 144 -10.63 9.90 0.94
N GLN A 145 -9.88 8.83 0.63
CA GLN A 145 -8.50 8.63 1.08
C GLN A 145 -7.54 9.79 0.79
N ARG A 146 -7.80 10.53 -0.30
CA ARG A 146 -7.01 11.70 -0.72
C ARG A 146 -7.29 12.90 0.15
N GLY A 147 -8.57 13.17 0.44
CA GLY A 147 -8.97 14.23 1.37
C GLY A 147 -8.45 13.96 2.78
N LEU A 148 -8.54 12.71 3.23
CA LEU A 148 -8.00 12.31 4.53
C LEU A 148 -6.48 12.46 4.61
N PHE A 149 -5.74 12.17 3.53
CA PHE A 149 -4.29 12.39 3.50
C PHE A 149 -3.95 13.87 3.67
N TRP A 150 -4.58 14.77 2.92
CA TRP A 150 -4.38 16.21 3.08
C TRP A 150 -4.82 16.71 4.46
N GLY A 151 -5.90 16.15 5.01
CA GLY A 151 -6.32 16.42 6.39
C GLY A 151 -5.24 16.08 7.41
N VAL A 152 -4.59 14.92 7.28
CA VAL A 152 -3.44 14.54 8.13
C VAL A 152 -2.29 15.53 7.98
N ILE A 153 -1.93 15.91 6.74
CA ILE A 153 -0.83 16.86 6.51
C ILE A 153 -1.13 18.22 7.15
N VAL A 154 -2.33 18.75 6.95
CA VAL A 154 -2.77 20.02 7.57
C VAL A 154 -2.72 19.92 9.08
N LEU A 155 -3.22 18.82 9.66
CA LEU A 155 -3.21 18.62 11.12
C LEU A 155 -1.78 18.48 11.67
N CYS A 156 -0.91 17.74 10.98
CA CYS A 156 0.51 17.64 11.33
C CYS A 156 1.15 19.02 11.34
N VAL A 157 0.96 19.81 10.29
CA VAL A 157 1.54 21.17 10.20
C VAL A 157 0.96 22.07 11.28
N ALA A 158 -0.35 22.02 11.53
CA ALA A 158 -1.02 22.84 12.55
C ALA A 158 -0.48 22.58 13.97
N VAL A 159 -0.10 21.34 14.28
CA VAL A 159 0.51 20.97 15.57
C VAL A 159 2.01 21.25 15.58
N MET A 160 2.71 20.95 14.48
CA MET A 160 4.17 21.05 14.42
C MET A 160 4.68 22.48 14.33
N VAL A 161 3.97 23.39 13.66
CA VAL A 161 4.40 24.80 13.52
C VAL A 161 4.53 25.51 14.88
N PRO A 162 3.51 25.55 15.75
CA PRO A 162 3.65 26.21 17.04
C PRO A 162 4.71 25.55 17.92
N PHE A 163 4.79 24.21 17.89
CA PHE A 163 5.85 23.47 18.60
C PHE A 163 7.24 23.85 18.09
N ALA A 164 7.45 23.85 16.78
CA ALA A 164 8.74 24.15 16.17
C ALA A 164 9.21 25.58 16.47
N ILE A 165 8.29 26.57 16.47
CA ILE A 165 8.63 27.96 16.80
C ILE A 165 9.19 28.03 18.22
N VAL A 166 8.44 27.52 19.20
CA VAL A 166 8.85 27.56 20.61
C VAL A 166 10.12 26.75 20.85
N HIS A 167 10.19 25.55 20.27
CA HIS A 167 11.33 24.65 20.44
C HIS A 167 12.62 25.23 19.86
N LEU A 168 12.58 25.73 18.63
CA LEU A 168 13.77 26.30 17.99
C LEU A 168 14.22 27.59 18.68
N GLN A 169 13.29 28.42 19.18
CA GLN A 169 13.64 29.58 20.00
C GLN A 169 14.40 29.17 21.25
N ASN A 170 13.96 28.11 21.95
CA ASN A 170 14.65 27.61 23.13
C ASN A 170 16.03 27.03 22.79
N VAL A 171 16.12 26.21 21.73
CA VAL A 171 17.38 25.56 21.31
C VAL A 171 18.46 26.58 20.92
N PHE A 172 18.07 27.71 20.30
CA PHE A 172 19.02 28.73 19.82
C PHE A 172 19.19 29.94 20.75
N SER A 173 18.43 30.04 21.85
CA SER A 173 18.54 31.14 22.82
C SER A 173 19.49 30.85 23.99
N HIS A 174 20.10 29.66 24.03
CA HIS A 174 21.09 29.23 25.03
C HIS A 174 22.53 29.37 24.55
#